data_AF-E6WTA8-F1
#
_entry.id   AF-E6WTA8-F1
#
_cell.length_a   1.000
_cell.length_b   1.000
_cell.length_c   1.000
_cell.angle_alpha   90.00
_cell.angle_beta   90.00
_cell.angle_gamma   90.00
#
_symmetry.space_group_name_H-M   'P 1'
#
loop_
_entity.id
_entity.type
_entity.pdbx_description
1 polymer ?
#
loop_
_entity_poly.entity_id
_entity_poly.type
_entity_poly.pdbx_seq_one_letter_code
_entity_poly.pdbx_strand_id
1 'polypeptide(L)'
;MFALALVAALAASQPASVPAPGITDLPAVPARPPARVQTRDEVMAVPPELLALLQERVIGPGGSREQQVERLVALVFDKDGLAVQYDNDRTRTVAETWRDRRANCLSYTLLFVSLARAAGMDAQVQEVGEVLSWYQDGGVIYSANHVNTGIRNGIQNQTIDVDRNILVSRSRPRGVDDDRALAHFHNNRGAELMAEGDLGGALASLEAALEEDDRFVPAWNNLGVLLQRLDDTGGARRALETGHRLDPDHASTLTNLVALYRRIGEDALARNHALKLDQIQANDPFHQFMLAMECENRGDYACAISHYRVAIRIQEGEHQFHFGLARAYFLDGQPGNAQRELGRALTLGGSEQVREVYRRKLDHLRRWQAGEGHALYTP
;
A
#
# COMPACT_ATOMS: atom_id res chain seq x y z
N MET A 1 47.41 -64.17 -7.86
CA MET A 1 47.01 -62.81 -7.40
C MET A 1 45.48 -62.78 -7.40
N PHE A 2 44.87 -63.38 -6.38
CA PHE A 2 44.35 -62.76 -5.14
C PHE A 2 43.07 -61.94 -5.34
N ALA A 3 41.93 -62.51 -4.93
CA ALA A 3 40.88 -61.80 -4.18
C ALA A 3 39.87 -62.82 -3.63
N LEU A 4 39.98 -63.13 -2.32
CA LEU A 4 38.95 -63.79 -1.52
C LEU A 4 37.88 -62.75 -1.18
N ALA A 5 36.62 -63.08 -1.43
CA ALA A 5 35.46 -62.37 -0.90
C ALA A 5 35.13 -62.92 0.50
N LEU A 6 35.11 -62.06 1.51
CA LEU A 6 34.58 -62.35 2.84
C LEU A 6 33.38 -61.43 3.09
N VAL A 7 32.23 -62.04 3.31
CA VAL A 7 31.00 -61.39 3.78
C VAL A 7 31.09 -61.25 5.30
N ALA A 8 30.84 -60.06 5.84
CA ALA A 8 30.60 -59.83 7.26
C ALA A 8 29.34 -58.98 7.45
N ALA A 9 28.45 -59.48 8.30
CA ALA A 9 27.14 -58.92 8.59
C ALA A 9 27.17 -57.92 9.77
N LEU A 10 26.42 -56.83 9.57
CA LEU A 10 25.67 -55.99 10.51
C LEU A 10 26.04 -55.93 12.01
N ALA A 11 26.35 -54.72 12.46
CA ALA A 11 25.87 -54.19 13.74
C ALA A 11 25.17 -52.85 13.47
N ALA A 12 23.87 -52.79 13.72
CA ALA A 12 23.05 -51.58 13.58
C ALA A 12 23.25 -50.68 14.81
N SER A 13 23.90 -49.52 14.62
CA SER A 13 23.88 -48.42 15.57
C SER A 13 22.75 -47.45 15.20
N GLN A 14 21.86 -47.16 16.15
CA GLN A 14 20.86 -46.12 15.98
C GLN A 14 21.57 -44.76 15.79
N PRO A 15 21.22 -43.96 14.76
CA PRO A 15 21.77 -42.61 14.66
C PRO A 15 21.22 -41.77 15.82
N ALA A 16 22.14 -41.16 16.56
CA ALA A 16 21.85 -40.21 17.61
C ALA A 16 20.97 -39.06 17.08
N SER A 17 19.99 -38.64 17.89
CA SER A 17 19.17 -37.46 17.62
C SER A 17 20.05 -36.21 17.50
N VAL A 18 20.11 -35.63 16.31
CA VAL A 18 20.79 -34.36 16.05
C VAL A 18 19.95 -33.24 16.71
N PRO A 19 20.51 -32.43 17.63
CA PRO A 19 19.80 -31.28 18.17
C PRO A 19 19.55 -30.25 17.06
N ALA A 20 18.43 -29.54 17.13
CA ALA A 20 18.11 -28.46 16.20
C ALA A 20 19.27 -27.43 16.14
N PRO A 21 19.69 -26.98 14.93
CA PRO A 21 20.77 -26.01 14.82
C PRO A 21 20.38 -24.68 15.46
N GLY A 22 21.27 -24.18 16.32
CA GLY A 22 21.17 -22.86 16.94
C GLY A 22 21.36 -21.73 15.92
N ILE A 23 20.82 -20.57 16.25
CA ILE A 23 20.73 -19.35 15.43
C ILE A 23 22.11 -18.65 15.28
N THR A 24 23.16 -19.35 14.88
CA THR A 24 24.52 -18.76 14.88
C THR A 24 25.33 -18.86 13.59
N ASP A 25 24.82 -19.46 12.51
CA ASP A 25 25.55 -19.57 11.24
C ASP A 25 24.81 -18.96 10.05
N LEU A 26 24.60 -17.63 10.07
CA LEU A 26 24.31 -16.86 8.85
C LEU A 26 25.63 -16.38 8.22
N PRO A 27 25.84 -16.49 6.90
CA PRO A 27 27.02 -15.96 6.24
C PRO A 27 27.11 -14.43 6.43
N ALA A 28 28.27 -13.94 6.85
CA ALA A 28 28.49 -12.53 7.13
C ALA A 28 28.41 -11.70 5.84
N VAL A 29 27.35 -10.90 5.71
CA VAL A 29 27.28 -9.77 4.77
C VAL A 29 28.40 -8.79 5.13
N PRO A 30 29.19 -8.25 4.17
CA PRO A 30 30.25 -7.30 4.47
C PRO A 30 29.70 -6.14 5.31
N ALA A 31 30.33 -5.91 6.47
CA ALA A 31 29.85 -4.98 7.48
C ALA A 31 29.89 -3.52 6.97
N ARG A 32 28.79 -3.08 6.37
CA ARG A 32 28.40 -1.66 6.38
C ARG A 32 28.11 -1.31 7.86
N PRO A 33 28.46 -0.10 8.36
CA PRO A 33 28.04 0.30 9.69
C PRO A 33 26.54 0.04 9.86
N PRO A 34 26.09 -0.49 11.02
CA PRO A 34 24.69 -0.87 11.21
C PRO A 34 23.82 0.31 10.80
N ALA A 35 22.87 0.06 9.91
CA ALA A 35 21.96 1.09 9.46
C ALA A 35 21.25 1.64 10.70
N ARG A 36 21.46 2.93 10.98
CA ARG A 36 20.81 3.58 12.11
C ARG A 36 19.30 3.59 11.84
N VAL A 37 18.58 2.79 12.60
CA VAL A 37 17.12 2.82 12.66
C VAL A 37 16.71 4.06 13.46
N GLN A 38 15.78 4.84 12.91
CA GLN A 38 15.25 6.01 13.61
C GLN A 38 14.39 5.59 14.81
N THR A 39 14.49 6.29 15.93
CA THR A 39 13.61 6.02 17.08
C THR A 39 12.24 6.71 16.91
N ARG A 40 11.25 6.31 17.71
CA ARG A 40 9.94 7.00 17.81
C ARG A 40 10.07 8.52 17.89
N ASP A 41 10.89 9.00 18.81
CA ASP A 41 11.08 10.42 19.04
C ASP A 41 11.68 11.11 17.81
N GLU A 42 12.56 10.43 17.08
CA GLU A 42 13.17 10.96 15.85
C GLU A 42 12.18 10.98 14.67
N VAL A 43 11.33 9.96 14.56
CA VAL A 43 10.35 9.85 13.47
C VAL A 43 9.30 10.96 13.58
N MET A 44 8.80 11.20 14.80
CA MET A 44 7.65 12.08 15.05
C MET A 44 8.03 13.51 15.48
N ALA A 45 9.30 13.78 15.81
CA ALA A 45 9.75 15.08 16.30
C ALA A 45 9.41 16.24 15.35
N VAL A 46 8.70 17.23 15.89
CA VAL A 46 8.44 18.51 15.22
C VAL A 46 9.64 19.44 15.45
N PRO A 47 10.33 19.91 14.40
CA PRO A 47 11.42 20.87 14.55
C PRO A 47 10.96 22.17 15.22
N PRO A 48 11.82 22.84 16.04
CA PRO A 48 11.45 24.07 16.74
C PRO A 48 10.93 25.18 15.81
N GLU A 49 11.49 25.32 14.62
CA GLU A 49 11.08 26.33 13.63
C GLU A 49 9.68 26.03 13.08
N LEU A 50 9.38 24.75 12.86
CA LEU A 50 8.06 24.33 12.43
C LEU A 50 7.04 24.47 13.56
N LEU A 51 7.44 24.21 14.80
CA LEU A 51 6.59 24.46 15.97
C LEU A 51 6.28 25.96 16.13
N ALA A 52 7.25 26.84 15.90
CA ALA A 52 7.05 28.28 15.92
C ALA A 52 6.06 28.72 14.83
N LEU A 53 6.19 28.18 13.61
CA LEU A 53 5.27 28.46 12.51
C LEU A 53 3.84 27.95 12.81
N LEU A 54 3.71 26.77 13.41
CA LEU A 54 2.43 26.23 13.88
C LEU A 54 1.81 27.16 14.93
N GLN A 55 2.61 27.62 15.89
CA GLN A 55 2.16 28.55 16.91
C GLN A 55 1.70 29.88 16.31
N GLU A 56 2.40 30.41 15.32
CA GLU A 56 2.07 31.69 14.67
C GLU A 56 0.82 31.58 13.80
N ARG A 57 0.73 30.55 12.95
CA ARG A 57 -0.29 30.49 11.88
C ARG A 57 -1.54 29.71 12.27
N VAL A 58 -1.46 28.79 13.23
CA VAL A 58 -2.56 27.89 13.58
C VAL A 58 -3.10 28.17 14.97
N ILE A 59 -2.24 28.17 15.99
CA ILE A 59 -2.64 28.24 17.41
C ILE A 59 -2.88 29.69 17.85
N GLY A 60 -1.91 30.58 17.59
CA GLY A 60 -1.89 31.98 18.01
C GLY A 60 -3.10 32.83 17.61
N PRO A 61 -3.68 32.66 16.40
CA PRO A 61 -4.89 33.37 16.01
C PRO A 61 -6.13 33.04 16.86
N GLY A 62 -6.08 31.98 17.68
CA GLY A 62 -7.19 31.55 18.54
C GLY A 62 -8.38 30.98 17.75
N GLY A 63 -9.57 30.98 18.34
CA GLY A 63 -10.81 30.49 17.72
C GLY A 63 -11.15 29.03 18.04
N SER A 64 -12.15 28.50 17.33
CA SER A 64 -12.66 27.13 17.50
C SER A 64 -11.69 26.07 17.02
N ARG A 65 -11.92 24.81 17.44
CA ARG A 65 -11.09 23.67 17.04
C ARG A 65 -11.16 23.45 15.52
N GLU A 66 -12.35 23.59 14.96
CA GLU A 66 -12.61 23.49 13.52
C GLU A 66 -11.78 24.52 12.74
N GLN A 67 -11.78 25.78 13.18
CA GLN A 67 -10.96 26.82 12.56
C GLN A 67 -9.45 26.56 12.67
N GLN A 68 -8.99 25.95 13.78
CA GLN A 68 -7.60 25.53 13.89
C GLN A 68 -7.26 24.39 12.93
N VAL A 69 -8.16 23.41 12.76
CA VAL A 69 -7.98 22.32 11.77
C VAL A 69 -7.92 22.88 10.35
N GLU A 70 -8.82 23.81 9.98
CA GLU A 70 -8.79 24.46 8.67
C GLU A 70 -7.47 25.17 8.41
N ARG A 71 -6.94 25.91 9.40
CA ARG A 71 -5.63 26.57 9.27
C ARG A 71 -4.48 25.59 9.23
N LEU A 72 -4.56 24.46 9.93
CA LEU A 72 -3.56 23.41 9.85
C LEU A 72 -3.54 22.74 8.47
N VAL A 73 -4.72 22.46 7.91
CA VAL A 73 -4.86 21.96 6.53
C VAL A 73 -4.28 22.97 5.55
N ALA A 74 -4.63 24.25 5.66
CA ALA A 74 -4.06 25.30 4.83
C ALA A 74 -2.53 25.39 4.99
N LEU A 75 -2.02 25.31 6.22
CA LEU A 75 -0.57 25.31 6.48
C LEU A 75 0.10 24.17 5.74
N VAL A 76 -0.41 22.94 5.80
CA VAL A 76 0.25 21.77 5.21
C VAL A 76 0.08 21.70 3.69
N PHE A 77 -1.11 22.01 3.16
CA PHE A 77 -1.48 21.70 1.78
C PHE A 77 -1.62 22.91 0.84
N ASP A 78 -1.77 24.14 1.34
CA ASP A 78 -1.90 25.29 0.44
C ASP A 78 -0.56 25.65 -0.20
N LYS A 79 -0.64 26.32 -1.37
CA LYS A 79 0.53 26.79 -2.12
C LYS A 79 1.43 27.72 -1.30
N ASP A 80 0.83 28.52 -0.41
CA ASP A 80 1.52 29.45 0.48
C ASP A 80 1.74 28.86 1.90
N GLY A 81 1.57 27.54 2.02
CA GLY A 81 1.77 26.76 3.23
C GLY A 81 3.21 26.28 3.37
N LEU A 82 3.39 24.98 3.63
CA LEU A 82 4.69 24.33 3.72
C LEU A 82 5.31 24.05 2.34
N ALA A 83 4.53 24.12 1.26
CA ALA A 83 4.94 23.83 -0.12
C ALA A 83 5.66 22.46 -0.27
N VAL A 84 5.22 21.45 0.48
CA VAL A 84 5.75 20.09 0.37
C VAL A 84 5.31 19.50 -0.98
N GLN A 85 6.23 18.83 -1.65
CA GLN A 85 5.98 18.15 -2.92
C GLN A 85 5.77 16.67 -2.65
N TYR A 86 4.82 16.07 -3.37
CA TYR A 86 4.59 14.64 -3.25
C TYR A 86 5.74 13.86 -3.93
N ASP A 87 6.29 12.89 -3.20
CA ASP A 87 7.45 12.12 -3.58
C ASP A 87 7.38 10.71 -3.02
N ASN A 88 7.20 9.72 -3.90
CA ASN A 88 7.07 8.32 -3.51
C ASN A 88 8.40 7.57 -3.33
N ASP A 89 9.54 8.22 -3.58
CA ASP A 89 10.84 7.56 -3.56
C ASP A 89 11.25 7.10 -2.15
N ARG A 90 10.86 7.87 -1.11
CA ARG A 90 11.34 7.65 0.26
C ARG A 90 10.39 8.14 1.34
N THR A 91 10.20 7.31 2.35
CA THR A 91 9.52 7.62 3.60
C THR A 91 10.48 8.41 4.51
N ARG A 92 9.99 9.53 5.03
CA ARG A 92 10.75 10.55 5.75
C ARG A 92 10.16 10.79 7.13
N THR A 93 11.03 11.12 8.09
CA THR A 93 10.57 11.64 9.38
C THR A 93 9.87 12.99 9.21
N VAL A 94 9.22 13.47 10.27
CA VAL A 94 8.62 14.81 10.30
C VAL A 94 9.68 15.89 10.04
N ALA A 95 10.85 15.78 10.67
CA ALA A 95 11.96 16.70 10.49
C ALA A 95 12.54 16.66 9.07
N GLU A 96 12.72 15.46 8.50
CA GLU A 96 13.18 15.30 7.11
C GLU A 96 12.17 15.87 6.11
N THR A 97 10.88 15.64 6.32
CA THR A 97 9.81 16.19 5.46
C THR A 97 9.82 17.71 5.45
N TRP A 98 9.93 18.33 6.64
CA TRP A 98 10.03 19.79 6.77
C TRP A 98 11.26 20.36 6.08
N ARG A 99 12.42 19.70 6.25
CA ARG A 99 13.69 20.16 5.66
C ARG A 99 13.70 20.00 4.14
N ASP A 100 13.28 18.85 3.64
CA ASP A 100 13.43 18.46 2.24
C ASP A 100 12.26 18.93 1.37
N ARG A 101 11.13 19.31 1.98
CA ARG A 101 9.89 19.68 1.29
C ARG A 101 9.41 18.59 0.34
N ARG A 102 9.63 17.32 0.70
CA ARG A 102 9.22 16.14 -0.04
C ARG A 102 8.57 15.14 0.91
N ALA A 103 7.49 14.50 0.50
CA ALA A 103 6.82 13.48 1.30
C ALA A 103 5.98 12.52 0.44
N ASN A 104 5.99 11.24 0.80
CA ASN A 104 4.95 10.29 0.39
C ASN A 104 3.75 10.35 1.35
N CYS A 105 2.74 9.50 1.11
CA CYS A 105 1.51 9.47 1.91
C CYS A 105 1.76 9.32 3.42
N LEU A 106 2.64 8.40 3.81
CA LEU A 106 2.95 8.15 5.21
C LEU A 106 3.70 9.35 5.83
N SER A 107 4.69 9.90 5.14
CA SER A 107 5.47 11.05 5.62
C SER A 107 4.57 12.28 5.87
N TYR A 108 3.63 12.54 4.95
CA TYR A 108 2.62 13.57 5.14
C TYR A 108 1.69 13.29 6.33
N THR A 109 1.24 12.05 6.46
CA THR A 109 0.37 11.62 7.56
C THR A 109 1.05 11.82 8.91
N LEU A 110 2.31 11.41 9.05
CA LEU A 110 3.10 11.60 10.27
C LEU A 110 3.31 13.09 10.57
N LEU A 111 3.68 13.88 9.56
CA LEU A 111 3.78 15.34 9.68
C LEU A 111 2.49 15.96 10.21
N PHE A 112 1.36 15.64 9.59
CA PHE A 112 0.07 16.21 9.97
C PHE A 112 -0.32 15.80 11.39
N VAL A 113 -0.22 14.51 11.73
CA VAL A 113 -0.55 13.99 13.07
C VAL A 113 0.32 14.66 14.13
N SER A 114 1.63 14.76 13.90
CA SER A 114 2.55 15.43 14.85
C SER A 114 2.21 16.90 15.06
N LEU A 115 1.87 17.64 13.99
CA LEU A 115 1.46 19.04 14.11
C LEU A 115 0.10 19.21 14.80
N ALA A 116 -0.87 18.36 14.48
CA ALA A 116 -2.19 18.37 15.12
C ALA A 116 -2.05 18.11 16.63
N ARG A 117 -1.25 17.11 17.03
CA ARG A 117 -0.96 16.82 18.43
C ARG A 117 -0.21 17.96 19.11
N ALA A 118 0.76 18.59 18.45
CA ALA A 118 1.45 19.77 18.95
C ALA A 118 0.50 20.98 19.13
N ALA A 119 -0.58 21.07 18.36
CA ALA A 119 -1.67 22.03 18.54
C ALA A 119 -2.73 21.59 19.57
N GLY A 120 -2.49 20.50 20.30
CA GLY A 120 -3.38 19.98 21.33
C GLY A 120 -4.65 19.32 20.80
N MET A 121 -4.60 18.73 19.60
CA MET A 121 -5.70 17.97 18.99
C MET A 121 -5.54 16.46 19.22
N ASP A 122 -6.67 15.75 19.29
CA ASP A 122 -6.69 14.28 19.28
C ASP A 122 -6.60 13.78 17.83
N ALA A 123 -5.37 13.52 17.39
CA ALA A 123 -5.07 13.04 16.06
C ALA A 123 -4.32 11.69 16.10
N GLN A 124 -4.63 10.83 15.15
CA GLN A 124 -4.05 9.50 15.02
C GLN A 124 -3.87 9.15 13.54
N VAL A 125 -2.90 8.27 13.27
CA VAL A 125 -2.77 7.65 11.96
C VAL A 125 -3.98 6.74 11.73
N GLN A 126 -4.43 6.65 10.50
CA GLN A 126 -5.51 5.78 10.08
C GLN A 126 -5.01 4.87 8.96
N GLU A 127 -5.21 3.56 9.13
CA GLU A 127 -5.06 2.62 8.04
C GLU A 127 -6.28 2.72 7.13
N VAL A 128 -6.02 2.82 5.84
CA VAL A 128 -7.04 2.72 4.80
C VAL A 128 -6.91 1.35 4.15
N GLY A 129 -8.02 0.77 3.72
CA GLY A 129 -8.03 -0.58 3.15
C GLY A 129 -7.01 -0.73 2.01
N GLU A 130 -6.52 -1.95 1.80
CA GLU A 130 -5.41 -2.27 0.88
C GLU A 130 -5.49 -1.45 -0.41
N VAL A 131 -4.58 -0.49 -0.53
CA VAL A 131 -4.22 0.09 -1.80
C VAL A 131 -3.15 -0.82 -2.36
N LEU A 132 -3.47 -1.49 -3.44
CA LEU A 132 -2.56 -2.31 -4.22
C LEU A 132 -1.46 -1.43 -4.85
N SER A 133 -0.50 -0.96 -4.07
CA SER A 133 0.74 -0.36 -4.62
C SER A 133 1.73 -1.49 -4.90
N TRP A 134 1.64 -2.07 -6.09
CA TRP A 134 2.56 -3.09 -6.56
C TRP A 134 3.93 -2.45 -6.85
N TYR A 135 4.94 -2.84 -6.08
CA TYR A 135 6.33 -2.78 -6.54
C TYR A 135 6.73 -4.20 -6.92
N GLN A 136 7.00 -4.42 -8.20
CA GLN A 136 7.46 -5.70 -8.74
C GLN A 136 8.92 -5.57 -9.16
N ASP A 137 9.79 -6.36 -8.54
CA ASP A 137 11.17 -6.57 -8.98
C ASP A 137 11.41 -8.09 -9.09
N GLY A 138 11.76 -8.58 -10.29
CA GLY A 138 12.12 -9.98 -10.49
C GLY A 138 11.06 -11.05 -10.15
N GLY A 139 9.76 -10.69 -10.09
CA GLY A 139 8.68 -11.60 -9.69
C GLY A 139 8.41 -11.66 -8.18
N VAL A 140 9.01 -10.76 -7.41
CA VAL A 140 8.85 -10.63 -5.96
C VAL A 140 8.02 -9.38 -5.64
N ILE A 141 7.07 -9.50 -4.71
CA ILE A 141 6.13 -8.42 -4.37
C ILE A 141 6.43 -7.86 -2.99
N TYR A 142 6.64 -6.55 -2.92
CA TYR A 142 6.70 -5.81 -1.66
C TYR A 142 5.32 -5.33 -1.24
N SER A 143 5.04 -5.35 0.06
CA SER A 143 3.81 -4.80 0.62
C SER A 143 4.09 -3.47 1.33
N ALA A 144 3.44 -2.42 0.84
CA ALA A 144 3.36 -1.12 1.50
C ALA A 144 1.89 -0.70 1.52
N ASN A 145 1.33 -0.50 2.71
CA ASN A 145 -0.06 -0.07 2.85
C ASN A 145 -0.16 1.46 2.77
N HIS A 146 -1.31 1.94 2.31
CA HIS A 146 -1.63 3.36 2.34
C HIS A 146 -2.25 3.73 3.68
N VAL A 147 -1.73 4.78 4.31
CA VAL A 147 -2.29 5.36 5.54
C VAL A 147 -2.68 6.81 5.29
N ASN A 148 -3.68 7.28 6.04
CA ASN A 148 -4.11 8.66 6.06
C ASN A 148 -4.25 9.18 7.50
N THR A 149 -4.70 10.42 7.67
CA THR A 149 -4.84 11.04 9.01
C THR A 149 -6.30 11.09 9.46
N GLY A 150 -6.54 10.69 10.72
CA GLY A 150 -7.82 10.90 11.41
C GLY A 150 -7.72 11.90 12.56
N ILE A 151 -8.65 12.86 12.62
CA ILE A 151 -8.84 13.78 13.76
C ILE A 151 -10.19 13.49 14.42
N ARG A 152 -10.21 13.36 15.75
CA ARG A 152 -11.45 13.20 16.53
C ARG A 152 -11.87 14.56 17.12
N ASN A 153 -13.02 15.07 16.69
CA ASN A 153 -13.62 16.32 17.21
C ASN A 153 -15.01 16.01 17.81
N GLY A 154 -15.05 15.63 19.09
CA GLY A 154 -16.31 15.27 19.76
C GLY A 154 -16.94 13.99 19.19
N ILE A 155 -18.13 14.08 18.59
CA ILE A 155 -18.85 12.93 17.97
C ILE A 155 -18.44 12.75 16.48
N GLN A 156 -17.73 13.71 15.89
CA GLN A 156 -17.37 13.69 14.46
C GLN A 156 -15.90 13.28 14.27
N ASN A 157 -15.67 12.25 13.44
CA ASN A 157 -14.35 11.86 12.96
C ASN A 157 -14.13 12.49 11.57
N GLN A 158 -13.06 13.26 11.40
CA GLN A 158 -12.65 13.80 10.12
C GLN A 158 -11.42 13.04 9.60
N THR A 159 -11.52 12.49 8.39
CA THR A 159 -10.39 11.88 7.68
C THR A 159 -9.82 12.89 6.68
N ILE A 160 -8.52 13.11 6.75
CA ILE A 160 -7.77 13.95 5.82
C ILE A 160 -6.93 13.03 4.95
N ASP A 161 -7.29 12.97 3.67
CA ASP A 161 -6.59 12.17 2.67
C ASP A 161 -5.66 13.05 1.84
N VAL A 162 -4.43 12.58 1.67
CA VAL A 162 -3.33 13.29 1.01
C VAL A 162 -3.21 12.90 -0.46
N ASP A 163 -3.82 11.78 -0.87
CA ASP A 163 -3.81 11.34 -2.26
C ASP A 163 -5.23 11.30 -2.85
N ARG A 164 -5.59 12.36 -3.57
CA ARG A 164 -6.88 12.47 -4.24
C ARG A 164 -7.01 11.57 -5.49
N ASN A 165 -5.95 10.85 -5.87
CA ASN A 165 -5.88 10.08 -7.12
C ASN A 165 -5.70 8.56 -6.92
N ILE A 166 -5.57 8.08 -5.68
CA ILE A 166 -5.54 6.64 -5.43
C ILE A 166 -6.98 6.10 -5.38
N LEU A 167 -7.23 5.00 -6.10
CA LEU A 167 -8.43 4.17 -5.94
C LEU A 167 -8.35 3.51 -4.57
N VAL A 168 -8.92 4.16 -3.56
CA VAL A 168 -8.90 3.68 -2.19
C VAL A 168 -10.06 2.72 -1.96
N SER A 169 -9.76 1.53 -1.42
CA SER A 169 -10.77 0.64 -0.86
C SER A 169 -11.53 1.36 0.24
N ARG A 170 -12.84 1.58 0.05
CA ARG A 170 -13.73 2.31 0.98
C ARG A 170 -13.99 1.59 2.31
N SER A 171 -13.09 0.70 2.74
CA SER A 171 -13.05 0.29 4.14
C SER A 171 -12.92 1.53 5.00
N ARG A 172 -13.79 1.66 6.02
CA ARG A 172 -13.74 2.80 6.94
C ARG A 172 -12.32 2.93 7.49
N PRO A 173 -11.67 4.11 7.36
CA PRO A 173 -10.34 4.32 7.89
C PRO A 173 -10.29 3.91 9.36
N ARG A 174 -9.38 3.00 9.70
CA ARG A 174 -9.24 2.48 11.05
C ARG A 174 -8.11 3.22 11.74
N GLY A 175 -8.42 3.94 12.81
CA GLY A 175 -7.40 4.53 13.67
C GLY A 175 -6.43 3.47 14.18
N VAL A 176 -5.15 3.78 14.13
CA VAL A 176 -4.07 2.95 14.70
C VAL A 176 -3.33 3.72 15.77
N ASP A 177 -2.69 2.98 16.68
CA ASP A 177 -1.77 3.54 17.66
C ASP A 177 -0.42 3.90 17.02
N ASP A 178 0.44 4.52 17.82
CA ASP A 178 1.75 5.00 17.37
C ASP A 178 2.71 3.85 17.07
N ASP A 179 2.59 2.74 17.79
CA ASP A 179 3.39 1.52 17.60
C ASP A 179 3.13 0.98 16.19
N ARG A 180 1.86 0.83 15.81
CA ARG A 180 1.47 0.44 14.45
C ARG A 180 1.89 1.48 13.41
N ALA A 181 1.81 2.78 13.70
CA ALA A 181 2.26 3.82 12.77
C ALA A 181 3.77 3.79 12.52
N LEU A 182 4.57 3.48 13.54
CA LEU A 182 6.01 3.27 13.41
C LEU A 182 6.35 1.98 12.68
N ALA A 183 5.56 0.92 12.89
CA ALA A 183 5.69 -0.30 12.10
C ALA A 183 5.51 -0.03 10.59
N HIS A 184 4.54 0.81 10.20
CA HIS A 184 4.42 1.29 8.81
C HIS A 184 5.67 2.03 8.33
N PHE A 185 6.20 2.95 9.16
CA PHE A 185 7.39 3.74 8.82
C PHE A 185 8.61 2.86 8.55
N HIS A 186 8.89 1.95 9.49
CA HIS A 186 10.03 1.05 9.42
C HIS A 186 9.87 0.01 8.30
N ASN A 187 8.67 -0.50 8.06
CA ASN A 187 8.38 -1.39 6.94
C ASN A 187 8.64 -0.73 5.59
N ASN A 188 8.15 0.50 5.39
CA ASN A 188 8.39 1.23 4.14
C ASN A 188 9.88 1.49 3.95
N ARG A 189 10.59 1.89 5.00
CA ARG A 189 12.05 2.07 4.94
C ARG A 189 12.77 0.78 4.59
N GLY A 190 12.31 -0.36 5.14
CA GLY A 190 12.81 -1.68 4.79
C GLY A 190 12.63 -2.01 3.31
N ALA A 191 11.43 -1.76 2.75
CA ALA A 191 11.15 -1.98 1.34
C ALA A 191 12.00 -1.09 0.42
N GLU A 192 12.16 0.19 0.76
CA GLU A 192 13.01 1.14 0.03
C GLU A 192 14.48 0.68 0.01
N LEU A 193 15.02 0.30 1.17
CA LEU A 193 16.39 -0.18 1.28
C LEU A 193 16.62 -1.49 0.51
N MET A 194 15.62 -2.37 0.46
CA MET A 194 15.67 -3.56 -0.41
C MET A 194 15.76 -3.21 -1.88
N ALA A 195 14.99 -2.21 -2.34
CA ALA A 195 15.03 -1.73 -3.71
C ALA A 195 16.37 -1.04 -4.06
N GLU A 196 16.98 -0.36 -3.08
CA GLU A 196 18.33 0.23 -3.19
C GLU A 196 19.46 -0.82 -3.12
N GLY A 197 19.14 -2.08 -2.78
CA GLY A 197 20.10 -3.16 -2.61
C GLY A 197 20.83 -3.17 -1.26
N ASP A 198 20.47 -2.30 -0.32
CA ASP A 198 20.99 -2.33 1.05
C ASP A 198 20.22 -3.34 1.91
N LEU A 199 20.54 -4.62 1.71
CA LEU A 199 19.87 -5.72 2.39
C LEU A 199 20.08 -5.69 3.92
N GLY A 200 21.23 -5.18 4.38
CA GLY A 200 21.53 -5.05 5.81
C GLY A 200 20.67 -3.97 6.49
N GLY A 201 20.53 -2.81 5.84
CA GLY A 201 19.64 -1.76 6.32
C GLY A 201 18.16 -2.14 6.22
N ALA A 202 17.79 -2.89 5.18
CA ALA A 202 16.46 -3.44 5.06
C ALA A 202 16.11 -4.38 6.22
N LEU A 203 17.04 -5.27 6.60
CA LEU A 203 16.84 -6.20 7.72
C LEU A 203 16.58 -5.43 9.02
N ALA A 204 17.47 -4.50 9.36
CA ALA A 204 17.35 -3.70 10.58
C ALA A 204 16.03 -2.91 10.62
N SER A 205 15.59 -2.37 9.47
CA SER A 205 14.32 -1.64 9.39
C SER A 205 13.11 -2.57 9.54
N LEU A 206 13.13 -3.77 8.96
CA LEU A 206 12.03 -4.73 9.09
C LEU A 206 11.96 -5.34 10.49
N GLU A 207 13.10 -5.58 11.14
CA GLU A 207 13.16 -5.99 12.54
C GLU A 207 12.57 -4.90 13.44
N ALA A 208 12.96 -3.63 13.24
CA ALA A 208 12.36 -2.51 13.97
C ALA A 208 10.84 -2.40 13.77
N ALA A 209 10.34 -2.66 12.56
CA ALA A 209 8.90 -2.68 12.31
C ALA A 209 8.18 -3.76 13.14
N LEU A 210 8.81 -4.93 13.30
CA LEU A 210 8.27 -6.06 14.08
C LEU A 210 8.49 -5.91 15.58
N GLU A 211 9.49 -5.13 16.01
CA GLU A 211 9.67 -4.73 17.41
C GLU A 211 8.57 -3.75 17.85
N GLU A 212 8.15 -2.83 16.97
CA GLU A 212 7.03 -1.93 17.24
C GLU A 212 5.67 -2.67 17.17
N ASP A 213 5.47 -3.53 16.16
CA ASP A 213 4.25 -4.36 16.07
C ASP A 213 4.52 -5.73 15.44
N ASP A 214 4.59 -6.76 16.29
CA ASP A 214 4.83 -8.15 15.89
C ASP A 214 3.65 -8.80 15.16
N ARG A 215 2.49 -8.13 15.09
CA ARG A 215 1.30 -8.54 14.32
C ARG A 215 1.20 -7.76 13.00
N PHE A 216 2.22 -7.00 12.61
CA PHE A 216 2.24 -6.26 11.36
C PHE A 216 2.59 -7.14 10.16
N VAL A 217 1.55 -7.68 9.51
CA VAL A 217 1.65 -8.61 8.38
C VAL A 217 2.53 -8.11 7.23
N PRO A 218 2.47 -6.83 6.79
CA PRO A 218 3.36 -6.33 5.75
C PRO A 218 4.85 -6.47 6.07
N ALA A 219 5.26 -6.27 7.33
CA ALA A 219 6.65 -6.45 7.75
C ALA A 219 7.08 -7.91 7.70
N TRP A 220 6.24 -8.86 8.14
CA TRP A 220 6.50 -10.29 7.96
C TRP A 220 6.60 -10.70 6.50
N ASN A 221 5.74 -10.15 5.64
CA ASN A 221 5.81 -10.36 4.19
C ASN A 221 7.14 -9.89 3.62
N ASN A 222 7.52 -8.64 3.92
CA ASN A 222 8.74 -8.02 3.41
C ASN A 222 10.01 -8.68 3.98
N LEU A 223 9.98 -9.15 5.23
CA LEU A 223 11.05 -9.95 5.81
C LEU A 223 11.20 -11.28 5.07
N GLY A 224 10.09 -11.93 4.74
CA GLY A 224 10.09 -13.14 3.91
C GLY A 224 10.73 -12.91 2.54
N VAL A 225 10.42 -11.79 1.90
CA VAL A 225 11.04 -11.34 0.64
C VAL A 225 12.54 -11.09 0.80
N LEU A 226 12.96 -10.36 1.83
CA LEU A 226 14.36 -10.07 2.11
C LEU A 226 15.17 -11.35 2.30
N LEU A 227 14.65 -12.29 3.09
CA LEU A 227 15.31 -13.56 3.37
C LEU A 227 15.44 -14.43 2.11
N GLN A 228 14.48 -14.34 1.16
CA GLN A 228 14.64 -14.95 -0.15
C GLN A 228 15.79 -14.35 -0.97
N ARG A 229 16.04 -13.04 -0.86
CA ARG A 229 17.18 -12.35 -1.53
C ARG A 229 18.52 -12.67 -0.88
N LEU A 230 18.50 -13.01 0.40
CA LEU A 230 19.66 -13.48 1.18
C LEU A 230 19.89 -15.00 1.07
N ASP A 231 19.15 -15.68 0.19
CA ASP A 231 19.15 -17.14 0.02
C ASP A 231 18.76 -17.96 1.28
N ASP A 232 18.29 -17.31 2.36
CA ASP A 232 17.71 -17.99 3.52
C ASP A 232 16.26 -18.41 3.25
N THR A 233 16.13 -19.49 2.48
CA THR A 233 14.84 -20.10 2.15
C THR A 233 14.07 -20.58 3.39
N GLY A 234 14.77 -21.03 4.43
CA GLY A 234 14.15 -21.51 5.67
C GLY A 234 13.55 -20.37 6.49
N GLY A 235 14.29 -19.28 6.64
CA GLY A 235 13.82 -18.04 7.26
C GLY A 235 12.67 -17.42 6.50
N ALA A 236 12.80 -17.33 5.16
CA ALA A 236 11.74 -16.82 4.29
C ALA A 236 10.41 -17.55 4.50
N ARG A 237 10.46 -18.89 4.52
CA ARG A 237 9.28 -19.72 4.79
C ARG A 237 8.66 -19.40 6.13
N ARG A 238 9.44 -19.34 7.21
CA ARG A 238 8.93 -19.02 8.55
C ARG A 238 8.28 -17.64 8.60
N ALA A 239 8.91 -16.62 8.03
CA ALA A 239 8.39 -15.25 8.01
C ALA A 239 7.06 -15.15 7.25
N LEU A 240 7.00 -15.71 6.03
CA LEU A 240 5.77 -15.69 5.22
C LEU A 240 4.64 -16.52 5.85
N GLU A 241 4.95 -17.69 6.43
CA GLU A 241 3.96 -18.50 7.13
C GLU A 241 3.47 -17.82 8.42
N THR A 242 4.32 -17.02 9.11
CA THR A 242 3.88 -16.17 10.23
C THR A 242 2.91 -15.10 9.74
N GLY A 243 3.26 -14.37 8.67
CA GLY A 243 2.36 -13.39 8.07
C GLY A 243 1.01 -13.99 7.68
N HIS A 244 1.01 -15.18 7.07
CA HIS A 244 -0.21 -15.87 6.66
C HIS A 244 -1.05 -16.37 7.84
N ARG A 245 -0.43 -16.79 8.95
CA ARG A 245 -1.17 -17.13 10.17
C ARG A 245 -1.85 -15.91 10.80
N LEU A 246 -1.23 -14.74 10.71
CA LEU A 246 -1.78 -13.49 11.23
C LEU A 246 -2.92 -12.95 10.37
N ASP A 247 -2.76 -13.01 9.05
CA ASP A 247 -3.81 -12.67 8.07
C ASP A 247 -3.81 -13.69 6.91
N PRO A 248 -4.76 -14.65 6.94
CA PRO A 248 -4.89 -15.66 5.89
C PRO A 248 -5.27 -15.10 4.51
N ASP A 249 -5.81 -13.88 4.45
CA ASP A 249 -6.37 -13.27 3.25
C ASP A 249 -5.46 -12.17 2.66
N HIS A 250 -4.32 -11.85 3.29
CA HIS A 250 -3.37 -10.85 2.78
C HIS A 250 -2.76 -11.31 1.44
N ALA A 251 -3.16 -10.65 0.35
CA ALA A 251 -2.90 -11.07 -1.02
C ALA A 251 -1.39 -11.14 -1.36
N SER A 252 -0.61 -10.17 -0.88
CA SER A 252 0.85 -10.13 -1.11
C SER A 252 1.57 -11.30 -0.43
N THR A 253 1.16 -11.67 0.79
CA THR A 253 1.73 -12.82 1.50
C THR A 253 1.41 -14.12 0.78
N LEU A 254 0.16 -14.30 0.35
CA LEU A 254 -0.24 -15.48 -0.43
C LEU A 254 0.55 -15.58 -1.73
N THR A 255 0.74 -14.47 -2.44
CA THR A 255 1.50 -14.46 -3.70
C THR A 255 2.96 -14.85 -3.47
N ASN A 256 3.61 -14.31 -2.44
CA ASN A 256 4.98 -14.64 -2.09
C ASN A 256 5.12 -16.09 -1.59
N LEU A 257 4.14 -16.63 -0.87
CA LEU A 257 4.10 -18.06 -0.50
C LEU A 257 3.97 -18.97 -1.72
N VAL A 258 3.11 -18.63 -2.67
CA VAL A 258 2.97 -19.38 -3.93
C VAL A 258 4.31 -19.42 -4.68
N ALA A 259 4.97 -18.27 -4.82
CA ALA A 259 6.29 -18.18 -5.46
C ALA A 259 7.35 -19.01 -4.73
N LEU A 260 7.42 -18.88 -3.40
CA LEU A 260 8.36 -19.63 -2.58
C LEU A 260 8.13 -21.14 -2.69
N TYR A 261 6.90 -21.61 -2.53
CA TYR A 261 6.57 -23.04 -2.58
C TYR A 261 6.86 -23.65 -3.95
N ARG A 262 6.59 -22.94 -5.05
CA ARG A 262 6.99 -23.37 -6.40
C ARG A 262 8.51 -23.51 -6.51
N ARG A 263 9.26 -22.53 -5.99
CA ARG A 263 10.73 -22.54 -6.03
C ARG A 263 11.34 -23.74 -5.31
N ILE A 264 10.74 -24.16 -4.19
CA ILE A 264 11.23 -25.27 -3.38
C ILE A 264 10.58 -26.63 -3.72
N GLY A 265 9.74 -26.70 -4.76
CA GLY A 265 9.12 -27.94 -5.23
C GLY A 265 7.91 -28.42 -4.42
N GLU A 266 7.34 -27.56 -3.56
CA GLU A 266 6.17 -27.85 -2.72
C GLU A 266 4.86 -27.54 -3.47
N ASP A 267 4.67 -28.20 -4.62
CA ASP A 267 3.61 -27.86 -5.58
C ASP A 267 2.19 -27.95 -5.00
N ALA A 268 1.94 -28.86 -4.07
CA ALA A 268 0.64 -28.99 -3.42
C ALA A 268 0.31 -27.76 -2.57
N LEU A 269 1.30 -27.26 -1.80
CA LEU A 269 1.14 -26.04 -1.01
C LEU A 269 0.99 -24.83 -1.92
N ALA A 270 1.80 -24.72 -2.98
CA ALA A 270 1.67 -23.64 -3.96
C ALA A 270 0.27 -23.60 -4.59
N ARG A 271 -0.28 -24.74 -5.01
CA ARG A 271 -1.64 -24.80 -5.58
C ARG A 271 -2.71 -24.38 -4.59
N ASN A 272 -2.62 -24.83 -3.33
CA ASN A 272 -3.61 -24.47 -2.31
C ASN A 272 -3.66 -22.95 -2.06
N HIS A 273 -2.49 -22.31 -1.92
CA HIS A 273 -2.42 -20.86 -1.70
C HIS A 273 -2.81 -20.08 -2.96
N ALA A 274 -2.50 -20.58 -4.16
CA ALA A 274 -2.92 -19.96 -5.42
C ALA A 274 -4.45 -19.97 -5.57
N LEU A 275 -5.11 -21.08 -5.26
CA LEU A 275 -6.58 -21.16 -5.29
C LEU A 275 -7.23 -20.17 -4.31
N LYS A 276 -6.62 -19.97 -3.14
CA LYS A 276 -7.09 -19.00 -2.15
C LYS A 276 -6.89 -17.57 -2.64
N LEU A 277 -5.73 -17.27 -3.22
CA LEU A 277 -5.44 -15.97 -3.84
C LEU A 277 -6.43 -15.65 -4.97
N ASP A 278 -6.69 -16.61 -5.86
CA ASP A 278 -7.67 -16.46 -6.95
C ASP A 278 -9.07 -16.15 -6.41
N GLN A 279 -9.48 -16.79 -5.31
CA GLN A 279 -10.76 -16.51 -4.66
C GLN A 279 -10.84 -15.09 -4.08
N ILE A 280 -9.75 -14.59 -3.46
CA ILE A 280 -9.69 -13.24 -2.91
C ILE A 280 -9.76 -12.22 -4.05
N GLN A 281 -8.93 -12.39 -5.08
CA GLN A 281 -8.85 -11.51 -6.23
C GLN A 281 -10.13 -11.50 -7.08
N ALA A 282 -10.82 -12.64 -7.20
CA ALA A 282 -12.12 -12.72 -7.87
C ALA A 282 -13.20 -11.89 -7.16
N ASN A 283 -13.08 -11.72 -5.84
CA ASN A 283 -14.04 -11.00 -5.01
C ASN A 283 -13.57 -9.59 -4.62
N ASP A 284 -12.40 -9.15 -5.08
CA ASP A 284 -11.92 -7.78 -4.89
C ASP A 284 -12.40 -6.88 -6.05
N PRO A 285 -13.28 -5.90 -5.80
CA PRO A 285 -13.77 -5.02 -6.85
C PRO A 285 -12.65 -4.19 -7.50
N PHE A 286 -11.59 -3.86 -6.77
CA PHE A 286 -10.47 -3.07 -7.31
C PHE A 286 -9.56 -3.91 -8.19
N HIS A 287 -9.27 -5.17 -7.81
CA HIS A 287 -8.63 -6.11 -8.72
C HIS A 287 -9.41 -6.30 -10.02
N GLN A 288 -10.75 -6.47 -9.94
CA GLN A 288 -11.59 -6.56 -11.13
C GLN A 288 -11.53 -5.28 -11.98
N PHE A 289 -11.52 -4.11 -11.34
CA PHE A 289 -11.35 -2.83 -12.04
C PHE A 289 -9.98 -2.73 -12.75
N MET A 290 -8.91 -3.20 -12.14
CA MET A 290 -7.57 -3.24 -12.75
C MET A 290 -7.52 -4.16 -13.97
N LEU A 291 -8.08 -5.38 -13.88
CA LEU A 291 -8.20 -6.30 -15.01
C LEU A 291 -9.00 -5.67 -16.17
N ALA A 292 -10.06 -4.94 -15.84
CA ALA A 292 -10.85 -4.22 -16.84
C ALA A 292 -10.01 -3.16 -17.58
N MET A 293 -9.20 -2.39 -16.85
CA MET A 293 -8.29 -1.41 -17.46
C MET A 293 -7.21 -2.07 -18.33
N GLU A 294 -6.65 -3.20 -17.90
CA GLU A 294 -5.67 -3.94 -18.70
C GLU A 294 -6.29 -4.44 -20.02
N CYS A 295 -7.51 -4.98 -19.96
CA CYS A 295 -8.25 -5.36 -21.16
C CYS A 295 -8.57 -4.15 -22.07
N GLU A 296 -8.98 -3.02 -21.50
CA GLU A 296 -9.21 -1.78 -22.25
C GLU A 296 -7.93 -1.29 -22.96
N ASN A 297 -6.78 -1.31 -22.28
CA ASN A 297 -5.49 -0.92 -22.84
C ASN A 297 -5.04 -1.84 -23.99
N ARG A 298 -5.46 -3.12 -23.97
CA ARG A 298 -5.25 -4.07 -25.08
C ARG A 298 -6.27 -3.91 -26.21
N GLY A 299 -7.28 -3.05 -26.06
CA GLY A 299 -8.38 -2.90 -27.01
C GLY A 299 -9.45 -4.00 -26.93
N ASP A 300 -9.37 -4.90 -25.94
CA ASP A 300 -10.39 -5.92 -25.69
C ASP A 300 -11.50 -5.33 -24.83
N TYR A 301 -12.38 -4.57 -25.48
CA TYR A 301 -13.48 -3.88 -24.78
C TYR A 301 -14.53 -4.84 -24.25
N ALA A 302 -14.72 -6.01 -24.87
CA ALA A 302 -15.63 -7.04 -24.37
C ALA A 302 -15.15 -7.60 -23.02
N CYS A 303 -13.85 -7.91 -22.92
CA CYS A 303 -13.23 -8.28 -21.64
C CYS A 303 -13.36 -7.14 -20.61
N ALA A 304 -13.03 -5.90 -20.98
CA ALA A 304 -13.10 -4.75 -20.09
C ALA A 304 -14.51 -4.55 -19.51
N ILE A 305 -15.54 -4.59 -20.37
CA ILE A 305 -16.95 -4.49 -19.98
C ILE A 305 -17.32 -5.60 -18.99
N SER A 306 -16.86 -6.84 -19.20
CA SER A 306 -17.12 -7.95 -18.29
C SER A 306 -16.58 -7.67 -16.89
N HIS A 307 -15.30 -7.32 -16.77
CA HIS A 307 -14.66 -7.08 -15.47
C HIS A 307 -15.20 -5.83 -14.76
N TYR A 308 -15.46 -4.75 -15.48
CA TYR A 308 -16.11 -3.57 -14.89
C TYR A 308 -17.48 -3.91 -14.30
N ARG A 309 -18.27 -4.76 -14.97
CA ARG A 309 -19.58 -5.19 -14.45
C ARG A 309 -19.46 -6.07 -13.20
N VAL A 310 -18.40 -6.87 -13.09
CA VAL A 310 -18.11 -7.62 -11.85
C VAL A 310 -17.74 -6.65 -10.72
N ALA A 311 -16.83 -5.70 -10.98
CA ALA A 311 -16.45 -4.68 -9.99
C ALA A 311 -17.67 -3.90 -9.46
N ILE A 312 -18.56 -3.46 -10.36
CA ILE A 312 -19.82 -2.76 -10.00
C ILE A 312 -20.77 -3.67 -9.22
N ARG A 313 -20.84 -4.96 -9.55
CA ARG A 313 -21.70 -5.91 -8.81
C ARG A 313 -21.24 -6.10 -7.37
N ILE A 314 -19.92 -6.13 -7.15
CA ILE A 314 -19.34 -6.27 -5.82
C ILE A 314 -19.46 -4.96 -5.04
N GLN A 315 -19.19 -3.83 -5.70
CA GLN A 315 -19.26 -2.49 -5.09
C GLN A 315 -19.93 -1.49 -6.04
N GLU A 316 -21.24 -1.32 -5.88
CA GLU A 316 -22.07 -0.47 -6.73
C GLU A 316 -21.80 1.04 -6.52
N GLY A 317 -21.38 1.44 -5.32
CA GLY A 317 -21.26 2.85 -4.94
C GLY A 317 -20.01 3.57 -5.48
N GLU A 318 -19.15 2.90 -6.24
CA GLU A 318 -17.90 3.49 -6.74
C GLU A 318 -18.07 4.12 -8.13
N HIS A 319 -18.10 5.45 -8.17
CA HIS A 319 -18.34 6.19 -9.40
C HIS A 319 -17.26 5.96 -10.46
N GLN A 320 -16.02 5.66 -10.03
CA GLN A 320 -14.92 5.37 -10.95
C GLN A 320 -15.16 4.09 -11.76
N PHE A 321 -15.83 3.09 -11.18
CA PHE A 321 -16.15 1.83 -11.90
C PHE A 321 -17.18 2.08 -13.00
N HIS A 322 -18.22 2.87 -12.70
CA HIS A 322 -19.20 3.29 -13.70
C HIS A 322 -18.57 4.16 -14.79
N PHE A 323 -17.63 5.05 -14.43
CA PHE A 323 -16.92 5.85 -15.41
C PHE A 323 -16.04 5.00 -16.33
N GLY A 324 -15.30 4.02 -15.79
CA GLY A 324 -14.54 3.05 -16.56
C GLY A 324 -15.44 2.26 -17.53
N LEU A 325 -16.56 1.73 -17.04
CA LEU A 325 -17.52 1.01 -17.86
C LEU A 325 -18.12 1.89 -18.98
N ALA A 326 -18.43 3.16 -18.68
CA ALA A 326 -18.92 4.10 -19.67
C ALA A 326 -17.92 4.31 -20.80
N ARG A 327 -16.62 4.42 -20.46
CA ARG A 327 -15.54 4.56 -21.43
C ARG A 327 -15.38 3.30 -22.28
N ALA A 328 -15.38 2.12 -21.66
CA ALA A 328 -15.31 0.85 -22.40
C ALA A 328 -16.49 0.69 -23.37
N TYR A 329 -17.72 1.01 -22.96
CA TYR A 329 -18.87 1.00 -23.88
C TYR A 329 -18.75 2.00 -25.02
N PHE A 330 -18.19 3.20 -24.78
CA PHE A 330 -17.99 4.17 -25.84
C PHE A 330 -16.98 3.66 -26.88
N LEU A 331 -15.86 3.10 -26.43
CA LEU A 331 -14.82 2.54 -27.28
C LEU A 331 -15.30 1.30 -28.06
N ASP A 332 -16.19 0.52 -27.46
CA ASP A 332 -16.87 -0.62 -28.12
C ASP A 332 -17.99 -0.20 -29.09
N GLY A 333 -18.21 1.09 -29.30
CA GLY A 333 -19.25 1.60 -30.21
C GLY A 333 -20.68 1.52 -29.67
N GLN A 334 -20.84 1.45 -28.34
CA GLN A 334 -22.13 1.40 -27.64
C GLN A 334 -22.43 2.71 -26.86
N PRO A 335 -22.59 3.86 -27.55
CA PRO A 335 -22.68 5.17 -26.90
C PRO A 335 -23.93 5.33 -26.02
N GLY A 336 -25.02 4.62 -26.33
CA GLY A 336 -26.22 4.60 -25.48
C GLY A 336 -25.97 3.95 -24.11
N ASN A 337 -25.11 2.93 -24.05
CA ASN A 337 -24.72 2.31 -22.78
C ASN A 337 -23.73 3.21 -22.05
N ALA A 338 -22.77 3.79 -22.78
CA ALA A 338 -21.83 4.76 -22.23
C ALA A 338 -22.55 5.93 -21.53
N GLN A 339 -23.59 6.49 -22.16
CA GLN A 339 -24.36 7.58 -21.59
C GLN A 339 -25.03 7.19 -20.26
N ARG A 340 -25.58 5.97 -20.17
CA ARG A 340 -26.24 5.49 -18.93
C ARG A 340 -25.24 5.36 -17.79
N GLU A 341 -24.10 4.72 -18.03
CA GLU A 341 -23.08 4.51 -17.01
C GLU A 341 -22.42 5.82 -16.58
N LEU A 342 -22.20 6.75 -17.52
CA LEU A 342 -21.69 8.07 -17.19
C LEU A 342 -22.69 8.89 -16.35
N GLY A 343 -23.99 8.70 -16.56
CA GLY A 343 -25.03 9.24 -15.68
C GLY A 343 -24.99 8.66 -14.27
N ARG A 344 -24.68 7.36 -14.13
CA ARG A 344 -24.46 6.71 -12.82
C ARG A 344 -23.23 7.26 -12.12
N ALA A 345 -22.10 7.39 -12.83
CA ALA A 345 -20.89 8.02 -12.32
C ALA A 345 -21.15 9.46 -11.83
N LEU A 346 -21.94 10.25 -12.58
CA LEU A 346 -22.38 11.59 -12.18
C LEU A 346 -23.21 11.58 -10.89
N THR A 347 -24.11 10.59 -10.73
CA THR A 347 -24.98 10.49 -9.56
C THR A 347 -24.19 10.10 -8.31
N LEU A 348 -23.20 9.22 -8.47
CA LEU A 348 -22.37 8.68 -7.39
C LEU A 348 -21.15 9.55 -7.04
N GLY A 349 -20.83 10.56 -7.86
CA GLY A 349 -19.67 11.43 -7.65
C GLY A 349 -19.75 12.19 -6.32
N GLY A 350 -18.75 12.00 -5.45
CA GLY A 350 -18.79 12.49 -4.06
C GLY A 350 -18.66 14.02 -3.92
N SER A 351 -17.99 14.71 -4.85
CA SER A 351 -17.79 16.17 -4.80
C SER A 351 -18.41 16.88 -6.02
N GLU A 352 -18.76 18.16 -5.89
CA GLU A 352 -19.26 18.95 -7.04
C GLU A 352 -18.24 19.03 -8.17
N GLN A 353 -16.94 19.09 -7.84
CA GLN A 353 -15.87 19.11 -8.82
C GLN A 353 -15.86 17.83 -9.67
N VAL A 354 -15.98 16.66 -9.04
CA VAL A 354 -16.08 15.36 -9.73
C VAL A 354 -17.34 15.30 -10.58
N ARG A 355 -18.49 15.73 -10.04
CA ARG A 355 -19.77 15.75 -10.76
C ARG A 355 -19.72 16.66 -11.99
N GLU A 356 -19.10 17.83 -11.89
CA GLU A 356 -18.92 18.74 -13.02
C GLU A 356 -18.09 18.13 -14.15
N VAL A 357 -17.02 17.39 -13.82
CA VAL A 357 -16.23 16.65 -14.82
C VAL A 357 -17.10 15.64 -15.58
N TYR A 358 -17.92 14.85 -14.87
CA TYR A 358 -18.81 13.89 -15.51
C TYR A 358 -19.93 14.54 -16.31
N ARG A 359 -20.48 15.66 -15.83
CA ARG A 359 -21.51 16.45 -16.52
C ARG A 359 -21.01 16.91 -17.89
N ARG A 360 -19.80 17.50 -17.96
CA ARG A 360 -19.18 17.93 -19.23
C ARG A 360 -18.97 16.79 -20.21
N LYS A 361 -18.48 15.64 -19.72
CA LYS A 361 -18.29 14.44 -20.55
C LYS A 361 -19.62 13.91 -21.10
N LEU A 362 -20.66 13.93 -20.28
CA LEU A 362 -21.99 13.47 -20.66
C LEU A 362 -22.62 14.36 -21.72
N ASP A 363 -22.49 15.68 -21.58
CA ASP A 363 -22.99 16.64 -22.57
C ASP A 363 -22.24 16.53 -23.90
N HIS A 364 -20.92 16.32 -23.85
CA HIS A 364 -20.13 16.06 -25.06
C HIS A 364 -20.60 14.78 -25.78
N LEU A 365 -20.79 13.68 -25.04
CA LEU A 365 -21.27 12.42 -25.61
C LEU A 365 -22.65 12.56 -26.27
N ARG A 366 -23.57 13.29 -25.64
CA ARG A 366 -24.91 13.56 -26.19
C ARG A 366 -24.85 14.35 -27.50
N ARG A 367 -24.04 15.41 -27.55
CA ARG A 367 -23.83 16.20 -28.78
C ARG A 367 -23.21 15.36 -29.90
N TRP A 368 -22.24 14.51 -29.56
CA TRP A 368 -21.64 13.58 -30.52
C TRP A 368 -22.69 12.62 -31.10
N GLN A 369 -23.57 12.06 -30.27
CA GLN A 369 -24.67 11.20 -30.73
C GLN A 369 -25.71 11.95 -31.58
N ALA A 370 -25.93 13.24 -31.32
CA ALA A 370 -26.82 14.10 -32.11
C ALA A 370 -26.22 14.54 -33.46
N GLY A 371 -24.95 14.21 -33.75
CA GLY A 371 -24.25 14.67 -34.94
C GLY A 371 -23.74 16.11 -34.86
N GLU A 372 -23.81 16.74 -33.70
CA GLU A 372 -23.42 18.13 -33.45
C GLU A 372 -21.93 18.28 -33.10
N GLY A 373 -21.17 17.18 -33.12
CA GLY A 373 -19.79 17.10 -32.62
C GLY A 373 -18.66 17.39 -33.62
N HIS A 374 -18.96 17.74 -34.89
CA HIS A 374 -17.92 18.03 -35.90
C HIS A 374 -17.65 19.54 -36.04
N ALA A 375 -17.11 20.14 -34.99
CA ALA A 375 -16.29 21.35 -35.05
C ALA A 375 -15.73 21.57 -33.64
N LEU A 376 -14.42 21.40 -33.49
CA LEU A 376 -13.53 21.91 -32.43
C LEU A 376 -12.39 20.91 -32.19
N TYR A 377 -11.70 20.47 -33.25
CA TYR A 377 -10.28 20.12 -33.23
C TYR A 377 -9.82 19.99 -34.69
N THR A 378 -9.21 21.05 -35.19
CA THR A 378 -8.29 21.04 -36.35
C THR A 378 -6.99 21.69 -35.84
N PRO A 379 -5.83 21.25 -36.35
CA PRO A 379 -4.73 20.64 -35.61
C PRO A 379 -4.14 21.46 -34.47
#